data_AF-A0A9X0BSV0-F1
#
_entry.id   AF-A0A9X0BSV0-F1
#
_cell.length_a   1.000
_cell.length_b   1.000
_cell.length_c   1.000
_cell.angle_alpha   90.00
_cell.angle_beta   90.00
_cell.angle_gamma   90.00
#
_symmetry.space_group_name_H-M   'P 1'
#
loop_
_entity.id
_entity.type
_entity.pdbx_description
1 polymer ?
#
loop_
_entity_poly.entity_id
_entity_poly.type
_entity_poly.pdbx_seq_one_letter_code
_entity_poly.pdbx_strand_id
1 'polypeptide(L)'
;MPSTTEIAQQFDSIEDTIAAFKNGEFIIVLDSQDRENEGDLIIAAESITAAQMAFLVRYTSGLICAPIPPDLATRLALPQMVAENADPKGTAYTLTIDASDDSVTTGISAEDRALTCRTLASPDAQVDSFRRPGHIIPLQARAGGVRERTGHTEAAVEFCRLAGKAPVGVIAELVEAGEIVEGVPEIRGNNGMMRRDGCLQFGKKWGIKTCTIEDLVEYLDRTEGVKNGYQ
;
A
#
# COMPACT_ATOMS: atom_id res chain seq x y z
N MET A 1 -11.93 34.65 25.75
CA MET A 1 -12.55 33.40 25.25
C MET A 1 -11.45 32.36 25.26
N PRO A 2 -11.56 31.26 26.02
CA PRO A 2 -10.53 30.23 25.97
C PRO A 2 -10.57 29.59 24.59
N SER A 3 -9.40 29.48 23.97
CA SER A 3 -9.18 28.92 22.64
C SER A 3 -9.75 27.51 22.57
N THR A 4 -10.50 27.22 21.51
CA THR A 4 -10.77 25.87 21.05
C THR A 4 -9.49 25.08 21.07
N THR A 5 -9.43 24.07 21.93
CA THR A 5 -8.33 23.12 22.02
C THR A 5 -8.17 22.48 20.64
N GLU A 6 -7.12 22.85 19.91
CA GLU A 6 -6.64 22.05 18.79
C GLU A 6 -6.31 20.68 19.39
N ILE A 7 -7.19 19.71 19.16
CA ILE A 7 -6.84 18.32 19.42
C ILE A 7 -5.68 18.05 18.47
N ALA A 8 -4.47 17.93 19.02
CA ALA A 8 -3.29 17.54 18.25
C ALA A 8 -3.66 16.31 17.43
N GLN A 9 -3.52 16.39 16.11
CA GLN A 9 -3.77 15.24 15.26
C GLN A 9 -2.71 14.19 15.58
N GLN A 10 -3.15 13.08 16.17
CA GLN A 10 -2.31 12.00 16.66
C GLN A 10 -2.51 10.76 15.78
N PHE A 11 -1.44 10.00 15.58
CA PHE A 11 -1.49 8.68 14.95
C PHE A 11 -2.26 7.69 15.83
N ASP A 12 -2.93 6.73 15.20
CA ASP A 12 -3.56 5.60 15.87
C ASP A 12 -2.51 4.58 16.34
N SER A 13 -2.87 3.75 17.33
CA SER A 13 -2.01 2.66 17.77
C SER A 13 -1.82 1.60 16.68
N ILE A 14 -0.68 0.90 16.71
CA ILE A 14 -0.44 -0.22 15.77
C ILE A 14 -1.43 -1.35 16.02
N GLU A 15 -1.86 -1.56 17.26
CA GLU A 15 -2.89 -2.52 17.61
C GLU A 15 -4.24 -2.20 16.92
N ASP A 16 -4.65 -0.93 16.92
CA ASP A 16 -5.89 -0.48 16.26
C ASP A 16 -5.78 -0.55 14.73
N THR A 17 -4.61 -0.23 14.15
CA THR A 17 -4.40 -0.32 12.70
C THR A 17 -4.39 -1.77 12.23
N ILE A 18 -3.78 -2.70 12.99
CA ILE A 18 -3.88 -4.15 12.72
C ILE A 18 -5.33 -4.60 12.76
N ALA A 19 -6.13 -4.14 13.73
CA ALA A 19 -7.53 -4.51 13.84
C ALA A 19 -8.36 -4.01 12.63
N ALA A 20 -8.17 -2.76 12.20
CA ALA A 20 -8.82 -2.22 11.00
C ALA A 20 -8.39 -2.98 9.73
N PHE A 21 -7.09 -3.22 9.57
CA PHE A 21 -6.55 -3.98 8.43
C PHE A 21 -7.13 -5.41 8.37
N LYS A 22 -7.27 -6.05 9.54
CA LYS A 22 -7.91 -7.36 9.67
C LYS A 22 -9.38 -7.36 9.24
N ASN A 23 -10.08 -6.25 9.43
CA ASN A 23 -11.47 -6.08 8.99
C ASN A 23 -11.61 -5.83 7.48
N GLY A 24 -10.50 -5.77 6.73
CA GLY A 24 -10.52 -5.46 5.30
C GLY A 24 -10.70 -3.96 5.03
N GLU A 25 -10.35 -3.12 5.99
CA GLU A 25 -10.37 -1.67 5.87
C GLU A 25 -9.03 -1.16 5.30
N PHE A 26 -9.05 0.01 4.67
CA PHE A 26 -7.81 0.74 4.41
C PHE A 26 -7.19 1.19 5.73
N ILE A 27 -5.86 1.28 5.74
CA ILE A 27 -5.09 2.08 6.69
C ILE A 27 -4.22 3.07 5.91
N ILE A 28 -3.81 4.14 6.56
CA ILE A 28 -2.80 5.06 6.04
C ILE A 28 -1.51 4.82 6.80
N VAL A 29 -0.42 4.56 6.07
CA VAL A 29 0.89 4.35 6.67
C VAL A 29 1.84 5.38 6.11
N LEU A 30 2.49 6.14 7.00
CA LEU A 30 3.50 7.12 6.62
C LEU A 30 4.90 6.58 6.84
N ASP A 31 5.79 6.86 5.89
CA ASP A 31 7.21 6.64 6.07
C ASP A 31 7.93 7.87 6.67
N SER A 32 9.23 7.74 6.93
CA SER A 32 10.03 8.78 7.57
C SER A 32 10.19 10.02 6.67
N GLN A 33 10.31 11.19 7.31
CA GLN A 33 10.61 12.46 6.63
C GLN A 33 11.92 12.42 5.84
N ASP A 34 12.87 11.58 6.25
CA ASP A 34 14.17 11.41 5.59
C ASP A 34 14.15 10.37 4.46
N ARG A 35 13.00 9.72 4.21
CA ARG A 35 12.83 8.71 3.16
C ARG A 35 12.01 9.25 1.97
N GLU A 36 10.69 9.07 1.94
CA GLU A 36 9.78 9.62 0.91
C GLU A 36 8.92 10.76 1.49
N ASN A 37 8.68 10.74 2.81
CA ASN A 37 7.80 11.66 3.55
C ASN A 37 6.35 11.60 3.04
N GLU A 38 5.88 10.41 2.67
CA GLU A 38 4.61 10.15 2.00
C GLU A 38 3.72 9.23 2.83
N GLY A 39 2.41 9.26 2.54
CA GLY A 39 1.46 8.33 3.12
C GLY A 39 0.79 7.49 2.04
N ASP A 40 0.78 6.18 2.22
CA ASP A 40 0.10 5.24 1.33
C ASP A 40 -1.23 4.79 1.93
N LEU A 41 -2.24 4.63 1.08
CA LEU A 41 -3.39 3.80 1.40
C LEU A 41 -2.99 2.33 1.25
N ILE A 42 -3.08 1.56 2.34
CA ILE A 42 -2.71 0.14 2.38
C ILE A 42 -3.95 -0.69 2.75
N ILE A 43 -4.18 -1.78 2.04
CA ILE A 43 -5.26 -2.75 2.33
C ILE A 43 -4.83 -4.19 1.99
N ALA A 44 -5.43 -5.18 2.65
CA ALA A 44 -5.24 -6.59 2.31
C ALA A 44 -5.86 -6.92 0.94
N ALA A 45 -5.07 -7.46 0.03
CA ALA A 45 -5.51 -7.72 -1.34
C ALA A 45 -6.64 -8.77 -1.43
N GLU A 46 -6.69 -9.74 -0.53
CA GLU A 46 -7.75 -10.76 -0.53
C GLU A 46 -9.15 -10.19 -0.26
N SER A 47 -9.24 -9.01 0.38
CA SER A 47 -10.51 -8.38 0.78
C SER A 47 -10.88 -7.17 -0.07
N ILE A 48 -10.03 -6.74 -1.01
CA ILE A 48 -10.28 -5.50 -1.76
C ILE A 48 -11.46 -5.65 -2.72
N THR A 49 -12.46 -4.79 -2.58
CA THR A 49 -13.62 -4.70 -3.48
C THR A 49 -13.37 -3.74 -4.64
N ALA A 50 -14.17 -3.83 -5.70
CA ALA A 50 -14.11 -2.87 -6.81
C ALA A 50 -14.41 -1.44 -6.36
N ALA A 51 -15.32 -1.26 -5.39
CA ALA A 51 -15.63 0.06 -4.81
C ALA A 51 -14.43 0.64 -4.03
N GLN A 52 -13.73 -0.19 -3.25
CA GLN A 52 -12.50 0.21 -2.56
C GLN A 52 -11.38 0.51 -3.56
N MET A 53 -11.22 -0.27 -4.62
CA MET A 53 -10.25 0.03 -5.68
C MET A 53 -10.58 1.36 -6.39
N ALA A 54 -11.85 1.65 -6.67
CA ALA A 54 -12.26 2.93 -7.23
C ALA A 54 -11.93 4.10 -6.30
N PHE A 55 -12.13 3.93 -4.98
CA PHE A 55 -11.71 4.90 -3.97
C PHE A 55 -10.19 5.10 -3.98
N LEU A 56 -9.43 4.00 -3.98
CA LEU A 56 -7.97 4.04 -4.03
C LEU A 56 -7.49 4.83 -5.25
N VAL A 57 -7.97 4.49 -6.44
CA VAL A 57 -7.62 5.17 -7.69
C VAL A 57 -8.01 6.64 -7.68
N ARG A 58 -9.14 7.00 -7.05
CA ARG A 58 -9.62 8.38 -7.01
C ARG A 58 -8.73 9.30 -6.17
N TYR A 59 -8.08 8.79 -5.13
CA TYR A 59 -7.38 9.60 -4.13
C TYR A 59 -5.87 9.38 -4.07
N THR A 60 -5.33 8.49 -4.90
CA THR A 60 -3.90 8.21 -4.97
C THR A 60 -3.30 8.61 -6.31
N SER A 61 -2.00 8.37 -6.47
CA SER A 61 -1.28 8.49 -7.74
C SER A 61 -1.93 7.70 -8.89
N GLY A 62 -2.73 6.68 -8.56
CA GLY A 62 -3.36 5.77 -9.51
C GLY A 62 -2.44 4.63 -9.96
N LEU A 63 -1.17 4.63 -9.52
CA LEU A 63 -0.19 3.58 -9.76
C LEU A 63 -0.36 2.48 -8.70
N ILE A 64 -1.25 1.53 -8.99
CA ILE A 64 -1.64 0.53 -7.99
C ILE A 64 -0.60 -0.60 -7.92
N CYS A 65 0.03 -0.70 -6.77
CA CYS A 65 1.04 -1.71 -6.48
C CYS A 65 0.50 -2.80 -5.57
N ALA A 66 1.05 -4.01 -5.68
CA ALA A 66 0.68 -5.15 -4.86
C ALA A 66 1.91 -5.78 -4.16
N PRO A 67 2.25 -5.34 -2.94
CA PRO A 67 3.38 -5.91 -2.20
C PRO A 67 3.21 -7.40 -1.90
N ILE A 68 4.24 -8.18 -2.19
CA ILE A 68 4.30 -9.63 -2.02
C ILE A 68 5.65 -10.07 -1.43
N PRO A 69 5.70 -11.20 -0.69
CA PRO A 69 6.95 -11.76 -0.22
C PRO A 69 7.76 -12.45 -1.36
N PRO A 70 9.07 -12.67 -1.17
CA PRO A 70 9.95 -13.29 -2.18
C PRO A 70 9.54 -14.69 -2.65
N ASP A 71 9.00 -15.51 -1.75
CA ASP A 71 8.55 -16.86 -2.04
C ASP A 71 7.33 -16.86 -2.96
N LEU A 72 6.40 -15.92 -2.75
CA LEU A 72 5.24 -15.72 -3.62
C LEU A 72 5.66 -15.24 -5.02
N ALA A 73 6.60 -14.29 -5.10
CA ALA A 73 7.16 -13.83 -6.37
C ALA A 73 7.81 -14.99 -7.15
N THR A 74 8.56 -15.85 -6.46
CA THR A 74 9.18 -17.05 -7.05
C THR A 74 8.13 -18.04 -7.54
N ARG A 75 7.14 -18.35 -6.69
CA ARG A 75 6.06 -19.32 -6.96
C ARG A 75 5.23 -18.94 -8.18
N LEU A 76 4.97 -17.64 -8.37
CA LEU A 76 4.15 -17.12 -9.47
C LEU A 76 4.97 -16.68 -10.69
N ALA A 77 6.28 -16.96 -10.70
CA ALA A 77 7.21 -16.57 -11.75
C ALA A 77 7.10 -15.08 -12.10
N LEU A 78 7.19 -14.23 -11.07
CA LEU A 78 7.19 -12.77 -11.16
C LEU A 78 8.63 -12.25 -10.96
N PRO A 79 9.48 -12.29 -12.00
CA PRO A 79 10.83 -11.76 -11.91
C PRO A 79 10.78 -10.23 -11.76
N GLN A 80 11.88 -9.65 -11.27
CA GLN A 80 12.10 -8.21 -11.27
C GLN A 80 11.95 -7.64 -12.69
N MET A 81 11.37 -6.45 -12.81
CA MET A 81 11.08 -5.79 -14.08
C MET A 81 12.35 -5.47 -14.87
N VAL A 82 13.45 -5.16 -14.17
CA VAL A 82 14.76 -4.84 -14.74
C VAL A 82 15.85 -5.63 -14.02
N ALA A 83 16.91 -5.97 -14.74
CA ALA A 83 18.07 -6.66 -14.16
C ALA A 83 18.94 -5.73 -13.29
N GLU A 84 19.11 -4.48 -13.71
CA GLU A 84 19.87 -3.45 -13.01
C GLU A 84 18.91 -2.34 -12.56
N ASN A 85 18.55 -2.33 -11.28
CA ASN A 85 17.58 -1.38 -10.74
C ASN A 85 18.28 -0.05 -10.42
N ALA A 86 17.87 1.01 -11.13
CA ALA A 86 18.37 2.38 -10.96
C ALA A 86 17.50 3.25 -10.03
N ASP A 87 16.40 2.70 -9.49
CA ASP A 87 15.58 3.38 -8.50
C ASP A 87 16.42 3.68 -7.24
N PRO A 88 16.49 4.94 -6.77
CA PRO A 88 17.34 5.32 -5.64
C PRO A 88 16.92 4.68 -4.31
N LYS A 89 15.66 4.25 -4.17
CA LYS A 89 15.13 3.52 -3.02
C LYS A 89 15.06 2.02 -3.28
N GLY A 90 15.51 1.57 -4.46
CA GLY A 90 15.52 0.19 -4.89
C GLY A 90 14.15 -0.46 -4.83
N THR A 91 13.08 0.27 -5.18
CA THR A 91 11.72 -0.28 -5.22
C THR A 91 11.69 -1.47 -6.19
N ALA A 92 11.29 -2.63 -5.67
CA ALA A 92 11.51 -3.92 -6.31
C ALA A 92 10.32 -4.34 -7.18
N TYR A 93 10.07 -3.56 -8.24
CA TYR A 93 9.03 -3.81 -9.21
C TYR A 93 9.24 -5.16 -9.91
N THR A 94 8.19 -5.98 -9.97
CA THR A 94 8.15 -7.19 -10.82
C THR A 94 7.48 -6.88 -12.16
N LEU A 95 7.41 -7.87 -13.05
CA LEU A 95 6.54 -7.77 -14.24
C LEU A 95 5.09 -7.46 -13.85
N THR A 96 4.47 -6.54 -14.57
CA THR A 96 3.07 -6.17 -14.32
C THR A 96 2.12 -7.28 -14.74
N ILE A 97 0.96 -7.35 -14.09
CA ILE A 97 -0.01 -8.43 -14.26
C ILE A 97 -1.44 -7.94 -14.38
N ASP A 98 -2.25 -8.71 -15.10
CA ASP A 98 -3.72 -8.72 -15.02
C ASP A 98 -4.18 -10.14 -14.72
N ALA A 99 -5.33 -10.32 -14.04
CA ALA A 99 -5.93 -11.64 -13.89
C ALA A 99 -6.27 -12.26 -15.25
N SER A 100 -5.96 -13.55 -15.41
CA SER A 100 -6.36 -14.36 -16.56
C SER A 100 -7.75 -14.96 -16.33
N ASP A 101 -8.74 -14.09 -16.25
CA ASP A 101 -10.15 -14.42 -16.04
C ASP A 101 -10.99 -13.91 -17.21
N ASP A 102 -12.05 -14.63 -17.59
CA ASP A 102 -12.93 -14.29 -18.72
C ASP A 102 -13.72 -12.99 -18.49
N SER A 103 -13.91 -12.58 -17.24
CA SER A 103 -14.54 -11.31 -16.89
C SER A 103 -13.62 -10.10 -17.05
N VAL A 104 -12.29 -10.31 -17.09
CA VAL A 104 -11.32 -9.22 -17.25
C VAL A 104 -11.36 -8.70 -18.68
N THR A 105 -11.75 -7.44 -18.81
CA THR A 105 -11.86 -6.75 -20.11
C THR A 105 -10.51 -6.20 -20.57
N THR A 106 -10.19 -4.96 -20.18
CA THR A 106 -8.93 -4.30 -20.54
C THR A 106 -7.91 -4.33 -19.41
N GLY A 107 -8.30 -4.72 -18.19
CA GLY A 107 -7.39 -4.82 -17.04
C GLY A 107 -7.34 -3.56 -16.17
N ILE A 108 -7.69 -2.38 -16.71
CA ILE A 108 -7.47 -1.10 -16.01
C ILE A 108 -8.62 -0.67 -15.08
N SER A 109 -9.80 -1.27 -15.27
CA SER A 109 -10.98 -0.87 -14.49
C SER A 109 -10.77 -1.17 -12.99
N ALA A 110 -11.56 -0.52 -12.13
CA ALA A 110 -11.48 -0.80 -10.70
C ALA A 110 -11.87 -2.26 -10.39
N GLU A 111 -12.80 -2.84 -11.16
CA GLU A 111 -13.19 -4.24 -11.08
C GLU A 111 -12.02 -5.16 -11.45
N ASP A 112 -11.42 -4.95 -12.63
CA ASP A 112 -10.33 -5.78 -13.16
C ASP A 112 -9.09 -5.74 -12.26
N ARG A 113 -8.71 -4.54 -11.79
CA ARG A 113 -7.58 -4.35 -10.88
C ARG A 113 -7.83 -4.98 -9.51
N ALA A 114 -9.05 -4.82 -8.95
CA ALA A 114 -9.39 -5.47 -7.68
C ALA A 114 -9.40 -7.00 -7.81
N LEU A 115 -9.95 -7.53 -8.91
CA LEU A 115 -9.92 -8.96 -9.19
C LEU A 115 -8.47 -9.46 -9.31
N THR A 116 -7.61 -8.75 -10.02
CA THR A 116 -6.18 -9.10 -10.13
C THR A 116 -5.50 -9.17 -8.77
N CYS A 117 -5.73 -8.20 -7.88
CA CYS A 117 -5.21 -8.22 -6.51
C CYS A 117 -5.75 -9.42 -5.70
N ARG A 118 -7.06 -9.71 -5.77
CA ARG A 118 -7.65 -10.87 -5.08
C ARG A 118 -7.12 -12.20 -5.62
N THR A 119 -6.94 -12.31 -6.94
CA THR A 119 -6.34 -13.49 -7.58
C THR A 119 -4.89 -13.66 -7.13
N LEU A 120 -4.10 -12.58 -7.03
CA LEU A 120 -2.73 -12.62 -6.50
C LEU A 120 -2.67 -13.12 -5.05
N ALA A 121 -3.67 -12.75 -4.24
CA ALA A 121 -3.79 -13.17 -2.85
C ALA A 121 -4.35 -14.60 -2.68
N SER A 122 -4.87 -15.21 -3.74
CA SER A 122 -5.48 -16.54 -3.67
C SER A 122 -4.42 -17.62 -3.35
N PRO A 123 -4.68 -18.54 -2.40
CA PRO A 123 -3.79 -19.68 -2.16
C PRO A 123 -3.64 -20.59 -3.38
N ASP A 124 -4.65 -20.62 -4.24
CA ASP A 124 -4.68 -21.46 -5.45
C ASP A 124 -4.02 -20.78 -6.66
N ALA A 125 -3.61 -19.51 -6.55
CA ALA A 125 -3.03 -18.75 -7.67
C ALA A 125 -1.85 -19.51 -8.29
N GLN A 126 -1.84 -19.63 -9.61
CA GLN A 126 -0.77 -20.26 -10.38
C GLN A 126 -0.17 -19.25 -11.36
N VAL A 127 0.92 -19.64 -12.03
CA VAL A 127 1.57 -18.79 -13.04
C VAL A 127 0.59 -18.38 -14.15
N ASP A 128 -0.27 -19.29 -14.61
CA ASP A 128 -1.26 -19.06 -15.67
C ASP A 128 -2.50 -18.28 -15.21
N SER A 129 -2.65 -18.03 -13.91
CA SER A 129 -3.68 -17.15 -13.37
C SER A 129 -3.48 -15.67 -13.75
N PHE A 130 -2.36 -15.33 -14.39
CA PHE A 130 -2.00 -13.96 -14.74
C PHE A 130 -1.55 -13.80 -16.20
N ARG A 131 -2.05 -12.75 -16.85
CA ARG A 131 -1.51 -12.19 -18.09
C ARG A 131 -0.33 -11.30 -17.75
N ARG A 132 0.70 -11.27 -18.60
CA ARG A 132 1.92 -10.47 -18.45
C ARG A 132 2.28 -9.85 -19.82
N PRO A 133 2.43 -8.51 -19.96
CA PRO A 133 2.22 -7.49 -18.93
C PRO A 133 0.74 -7.29 -18.55
N GLY A 134 0.48 -6.42 -17.58
CA GLY A 134 -0.85 -5.94 -17.18
C GLY A 134 -0.79 -4.64 -16.38
N HIS A 135 -1.80 -4.37 -15.54
CA HIS A 135 -2.05 -3.06 -14.93
C HIS A 135 -1.91 -3.01 -13.40
N ILE A 136 -1.70 -4.15 -12.75
CA ILE A 136 -1.24 -4.22 -11.36
C ILE A 136 0.27 -4.46 -11.34
N ILE A 137 0.97 -3.81 -10.41
CA ILE A 137 2.43 -3.90 -10.30
C ILE A 137 2.80 -4.59 -8.99
N PRO A 138 3.11 -5.91 -9.00
CA PRO A 138 3.56 -6.55 -7.79
C PRO A 138 4.95 -6.03 -7.38
N LEU A 139 5.11 -5.76 -6.09
CA LEU A 139 6.37 -5.28 -5.49
C LEU A 139 6.92 -6.36 -4.56
N GLN A 140 8.17 -6.75 -4.77
CA GLN A 140 8.79 -7.78 -3.93
C GLN A 140 9.35 -7.15 -2.64
N ALA A 141 8.76 -7.47 -1.50
CA ALA A 141 9.28 -7.07 -0.20
C ALA A 141 10.63 -7.75 0.10
N ARG A 142 11.47 -7.09 0.89
CA ARG A 142 12.70 -7.69 1.45
C ARG A 142 12.36 -8.80 2.44
N ALA A 143 13.23 -9.82 2.52
CA ALA A 143 12.99 -11.00 3.37
C ALA A 143 13.02 -10.67 4.87
N GLY A 144 13.82 -9.68 5.29
CA GLY A 144 13.84 -9.16 6.65
C GLY A 144 12.68 -8.21 6.99
N GLY A 145 11.77 -7.95 6.03
CA GLY A 145 10.58 -7.14 6.23
C GLY A 145 10.90 -5.69 6.56
N VAL A 146 10.00 -5.05 7.32
CA VAL A 146 10.06 -3.61 7.59
C VAL A 146 11.29 -3.18 8.39
N ARG A 147 11.91 -4.12 9.11
CA ARG A 147 13.16 -3.92 9.85
C ARG A 147 14.41 -3.93 8.96
N GLU A 148 14.34 -4.54 7.77
CA GLU A 148 15.43 -4.48 6.78
C GLU A 148 15.26 -3.27 5.85
N ARG A 149 14.02 -3.00 5.42
CA ARG A 149 13.68 -1.85 4.58
C ARG A 149 12.40 -1.19 5.09
N THR A 150 12.52 0.04 5.56
CA THR A 150 11.43 0.85 6.12
C THR A 150 10.57 1.49 5.03
N GLY A 151 10.04 0.69 4.10
CA GLY A 151 9.17 1.16 3.01
C GLY A 151 7.74 0.62 3.07
N HIS A 152 6.83 1.25 2.33
CA HIS A 152 5.42 0.87 2.25
C HIS A 152 5.22 -0.57 1.74
N THR A 153 6.10 -1.05 0.86
CA THR A 153 6.12 -2.44 0.39
C THR A 153 6.24 -3.43 1.56
N GLU A 154 7.23 -3.25 2.41
CA GLU A 154 7.46 -4.11 3.56
C GLU A 154 6.35 -3.94 4.61
N ALA A 155 5.92 -2.71 4.87
CA ALA A 155 4.83 -2.44 5.82
C ALA A 155 3.54 -3.16 5.42
N ALA A 156 3.17 -3.16 4.13
CA ALA A 156 1.98 -3.85 3.66
C ALA A 156 2.02 -5.37 3.89
N VAL A 157 3.16 -6.02 3.60
CA VAL A 157 3.36 -7.46 3.86
C VAL A 157 3.36 -7.74 5.36
N GLU A 158 3.94 -6.85 6.16
CA GLU A 158 3.97 -6.94 7.62
C GLU A 158 2.57 -6.85 8.23
N PHE A 159 1.73 -5.90 7.79
CA PHE A 159 0.34 -5.79 8.22
C PHE A 159 -0.48 -7.02 7.80
N CYS A 160 -0.23 -7.60 6.62
CA CYS A 160 -0.86 -8.87 6.23
C CYS A 160 -0.52 -9.98 7.23
N ARG A 161 0.76 -10.12 7.60
CA ARG A 161 1.22 -11.11 8.58
C ARG A 161 0.58 -10.89 9.96
N LEU A 162 0.63 -9.66 10.48
CA LEU A 162 0.11 -9.31 11.80
C LEU A 162 -1.42 -9.48 11.90
N ALA A 163 -2.13 -9.21 10.81
CA ALA A 163 -3.59 -9.36 10.75
C ALA A 163 -4.05 -10.81 10.45
N GLY A 164 -3.13 -11.72 10.12
CA GLY A 164 -3.44 -13.09 9.71
C GLY A 164 -4.14 -13.17 8.36
N LYS A 165 -3.77 -12.28 7.43
CA LYS A 165 -4.28 -12.19 6.06
C LYS A 165 -3.39 -12.93 5.08
N ALA A 166 -3.88 -13.18 3.87
CA ALA A 166 -3.02 -13.59 2.75
C ALA A 166 -1.85 -12.58 2.59
N PRO A 167 -0.61 -13.04 2.28
CA PRO A 167 0.58 -12.19 2.29
C PRO A 167 0.69 -11.32 1.03
N VAL A 168 -0.39 -10.61 0.68
CA VAL A 168 -0.48 -9.72 -0.47
C VAL A 168 -1.19 -8.44 -0.03
N GLY A 169 -0.47 -7.33 -0.08
CA GLY A 169 -1.04 -6.00 0.13
C GLY A 169 -1.48 -5.36 -1.18
N VAL A 170 -2.20 -4.24 -1.06
CA VAL A 170 -2.39 -3.27 -2.14
C VAL A 170 -2.01 -1.90 -1.59
N ILE A 171 -1.16 -1.18 -2.30
CA ILE A 171 -0.70 0.16 -1.92
C ILE A 171 -0.81 1.13 -3.09
N ALA A 172 -1.06 2.40 -2.77
CA ALA A 172 -0.79 3.53 -3.65
C ALA A 172 -0.70 4.82 -2.83
N GLU A 173 0.14 5.74 -3.29
CA GLU A 173 0.53 6.95 -2.58
C GLU A 173 -0.58 8.00 -2.62
N LEU A 174 -0.88 8.63 -1.48
CA LEU A 174 -1.85 9.73 -1.40
C LEU A 174 -1.29 11.00 -2.05
N VAL A 175 -2.09 11.60 -2.94
CA VAL A 175 -1.77 12.86 -3.62
C VAL A 175 -2.60 13.99 -3.07
N GLU A 176 -2.06 15.21 -3.11
CA GLU A 176 -2.84 16.41 -2.81
C GLU A 176 -3.96 16.57 -3.85
N ALA A 177 -5.17 16.91 -3.39
CA ALA A 177 -6.31 17.05 -4.28
C ALA A 177 -6.23 18.30 -5.16
N GLY A 178 -5.37 19.26 -4.80
CA GLY A 178 -5.28 20.60 -5.37
C GLY A 178 -6.63 21.33 -5.40
N GLU A 179 -6.74 22.32 -6.28
CA GLU A 179 -7.95 23.11 -6.51
C GLU A 179 -8.58 22.72 -7.86
N ILE A 180 -9.84 22.29 -7.82
CA ILE A 180 -10.63 22.00 -9.02
C ILE A 180 -11.29 23.30 -9.49
N VAL A 181 -11.04 23.68 -10.74
CA VAL A 181 -11.69 24.82 -11.38
C VAL A 181 -12.69 24.33 -12.42
N GLU A 182 -13.96 24.67 -12.23
CA GLU A 182 -15.04 24.25 -13.13
C GLU A 182 -14.77 24.72 -14.57
N GLY A 183 -14.92 23.80 -15.53
CA GLY A 183 -14.70 24.07 -16.96
C GLY A 183 -13.23 24.13 -17.38
N VAL A 184 -12.27 23.90 -16.48
CA VAL A 184 -10.83 23.87 -16.79
C VAL A 184 -10.26 22.46 -16.54
N PRO A 185 -9.62 21.82 -17.54
CA PRO A 185 -9.07 20.47 -17.39
C PRO A 185 -7.69 20.48 -16.69
N GLU A 186 -7.58 21.17 -15.56
CA GLU A 186 -6.35 21.31 -14.77
C GLU A 186 -6.68 21.26 -13.28
N ILE A 187 -5.79 20.66 -12.49
CA ILE A 187 -5.78 20.82 -11.03
C ILE A 187 -4.76 21.92 -10.70
N ARG A 188 -5.22 22.99 -10.05
CA ARG A 188 -4.38 24.13 -9.66
C ARG A 188 -3.87 24.00 -8.24
N GLY A 189 -2.88 24.83 -7.90
CA GLY A 189 -2.30 24.86 -6.55
C GLY A 189 -1.24 23.79 -6.34
N ASN A 190 -1.16 23.26 -5.12
CA ASN A 190 -0.20 22.22 -4.78
C ASN A 190 -0.69 20.86 -5.33
N ASN A 191 0.01 20.35 -6.33
CA ASN A 191 -0.22 19.02 -6.94
C ASN A 191 0.83 18.00 -6.46
N GLY A 192 1.41 18.23 -5.28
CA GLY A 192 2.39 17.36 -4.67
C GLY A 192 1.76 16.17 -3.94
N MET A 193 2.59 15.50 -3.15
CA MET A 193 2.18 14.36 -2.33
C MET A 193 1.63 14.83 -0.99
N MET A 194 0.63 14.10 -0.48
CA MET A 194 0.05 14.38 0.81
C MET A 194 1.05 14.07 1.91
N ARG A 195 1.31 15.05 2.79
CA ARG A 195 2.25 14.92 3.92
C ARG A 195 1.51 14.62 5.22
N ARG A 196 2.24 14.46 6.33
CA ARG A 196 1.74 14.12 7.66
C ARG A 196 0.36 14.67 8.00
N ASP A 197 0.23 15.99 8.07
CA ASP A 197 -1.01 16.62 8.54
C ASP A 197 -2.16 16.45 7.52
N GLY A 198 -1.84 16.42 6.22
CA GLY A 198 -2.80 16.10 5.17
C GLY A 198 -3.31 14.67 5.29
N CYS A 199 -2.42 13.71 5.53
CA CYS A 199 -2.76 12.30 5.72
C CYS A 199 -3.64 12.10 6.96
N LEU A 200 -3.31 12.75 8.07
CA LEU A 200 -4.12 12.71 9.30
C LEU A 200 -5.51 13.33 9.10
N GLN A 201 -5.61 14.44 8.36
CA GLN A 201 -6.89 15.05 7.99
C GLN A 201 -7.71 14.14 7.07
N PHE A 202 -7.06 13.51 6.08
CA PHE A 202 -7.70 12.57 5.17
C PHE A 202 -8.21 11.34 5.92
N GLY A 203 -7.38 10.76 6.80
CA GLY A 203 -7.73 9.64 7.66
C GLY A 203 -8.96 9.96 8.50
N LYS A 204 -8.96 11.11 9.19
CA LYS A 204 -10.13 11.58 9.96
C LYS A 204 -11.39 11.76 9.10
N LYS A 205 -11.24 12.34 7.90
CA LYS A 205 -12.37 12.59 6.98
C LYS A 205 -13.06 11.29 6.56
N TRP A 206 -12.29 10.24 6.31
CA TRP A 206 -12.81 8.97 5.78
C TRP A 206 -12.93 7.86 6.84
N GLY A 207 -12.58 8.14 8.10
CA GLY A 207 -12.59 7.15 9.17
C GLY A 207 -11.50 6.09 9.03
N ILE A 208 -10.36 6.44 8.41
CA ILE A 208 -9.25 5.54 8.14
C ILE A 208 -8.17 5.70 9.21
N LYS A 209 -7.75 4.57 9.79
CA LYS A 209 -6.69 4.52 10.79
C LYS A 209 -5.34 4.89 10.18
N THR A 210 -4.57 5.72 10.87
CA THR A 210 -3.32 6.29 10.37
C THR A 210 -2.17 6.04 11.34
N CYS A 211 -1.07 5.44 10.87
CA CYS A 211 0.14 5.21 11.68
C CYS A 211 1.42 5.49 10.89
N THR A 212 2.56 5.27 11.52
CA THR A 212 3.88 5.40 10.89
C THR A 212 4.58 4.04 10.79
N ILE A 213 5.52 3.93 9.85
CA ILE A 213 6.44 2.78 9.76
C ILE A 213 7.34 2.69 11.00
N GLU A 214 7.71 3.83 11.59
CA GLU A 214 8.50 3.89 12.82
C GLU A 214 7.77 3.22 13.98
N ASP A 215 6.50 3.59 14.22
CA ASP A 215 5.66 2.97 15.24
C ASP A 215 5.49 1.46 15.00
N LEU A 216 5.39 1.03 13.74
CA LEU A 216 5.30 -0.38 13.36
C LEU A 216 6.58 -1.14 13.74
N VAL A 217 7.75 -0.55 13.48
CA VAL A 217 9.04 -1.15 13.87
C VAL A 217 9.14 -1.25 15.39
N GLU A 218 8.80 -0.18 16.13
CA GLU A 218 8.79 -0.19 17.59
C GLU A 218 7.83 -1.24 18.16
N TYR A 219 6.66 -1.40 17.55
CA TYR A 219 5.69 -2.42 17.91
C TYR A 219 6.28 -3.83 17.75
N LEU A 220 6.96 -4.11 16.63
CA LEU A 220 7.61 -5.40 16.38
C LEU A 220 8.74 -5.66 17.38
N ASP A 221 9.56 -4.65 17.66
CA ASP A 221 10.67 -4.78 18.62
C ASP A 221 10.16 -5.03 20.04
N ARG A 222 9.02 -4.44 20.42
CA ARG A 222 8.36 -4.69 21.71
C ARG A 222 7.77 -6.10 21.80
N THR A 223 7.16 -6.60 20.72
CA THR A 223 6.35 -7.83 20.74
C THR A 223 7.14 -9.09 20.35
N GLU A 224 8.13 -8.96 19.48
CA GLU A 224 8.95 -10.05 18.98
C GLU A 224 10.42 -9.96 19.42
N GLY A 225 10.78 -8.88 20.11
CA GLY A 225 12.16 -8.54 20.43
C GLY A 225 12.89 -7.88 19.27
N VAL A 226 13.90 -7.08 19.61
CA VAL A 226 14.85 -6.53 18.63
C VAL A 226 15.58 -7.70 17.98
N LYS A 227 15.33 -7.92 16.69
CA LYS A 227 16.17 -8.82 15.89
C LYS A 227 17.48 -8.08 15.64
N ASN A 228 18.47 -8.28 16.52
CA ASN A 228 19.84 -7.87 16.26
C ASN A 228 20.33 -8.62 15.00
N GLY A 229 20.22 -7.97 13.85
CA GLY A 229 20.59 -8.52 12.56
C GLY A 229 22.02 -8.15 12.18
N TYR A 230 22.93 -9.10 12.41
CA TYR A 230 24.22 -9.33 11.75
C TYR A 230 25.39 -8.36 12.00
N GLN A 231 26.44 -8.90 12.66
CA GLN A 231 27.84 -8.56 12.38
C GLN A 231 28.20 -8.91 10.93
#